data_AF-A0A5C3DP02-F1
#
_entry.id   AF-A0A5C3DP02-F1
#
_cell.length_a   1.000
_cell.length_b   1.000
_cell.length_c   1.000
_cell.angle_alpha   90.00
_cell.angle_beta   90.00
_cell.angle_gamma   90.00
#
_symmetry.space_group_name_H-M   'P 1'
#
loop_
_entity.id
_entity.type
_entity.pdbx_description
1 polymer ?
#
loop_
_entity_poly.entity_id
_entity_poly.type
_entity_poly.pdbx_seq_one_letter_code
_entity_poly.pdbx_strand_id
1 'polypeptide(L)'
;MRFHSILIVSSLVSTATAVVKWYDPTETKNYEAYCTGSGALASTKHICFTANSAFFDADLSASNFHGIRSTVDRNNFVMLYIRKTSYIYSENYAVTVDFSLQDAGSSRNCAEVKITIKGVDSGVTVCQPGAQPVEIPTWSS
;
A
#
# COMPACT_ATOMS: atom_id res chain seq x y z
N MET A 1 -19.66 10.25 52.77
CA MET A 1 -20.73 9.68 51.93
C MET A 1 -20.54 10.16 50.50
N ARG A 2 -20.42 9.25 49.52
CA ARG A 2 -21.19 9.29 48.26
C ARG A 2 -20.76 8.17 47.31
N PHE A 3 -21.76 7.65 46.62
CA PHE A 3 -21.81 6.41 45.85
C PHE A 3 -21.34 6.58 44.40
N HIS A 4 -20.73 5.51 43.89
CA HIS A 4 -20.89 4.81 42.60
C HIS A 4 -21.20 5.63 41.33
N SER A 5 -20.40 5.38 40.29
CA SER A 5 -20.90 4.93 38.99
C SER A 5 -19.80 4.17 38.24
N ILE A 6 -20.05 2.90 37.94
CA ILE A 6 -19.24 2.09 37.02
C ILE A 6 -20.01 2.07 35.69
N LEU A 7 -19.42 2.63 34.64
CA LEU A 7 -19.88 2.53 33.27
C LEU A 7 -19.02 1.49 32.56
N ILE A 8 -19.62 0.34 32.21
CA ILE A 8 -18.97 -0.68 31.36
C ILE A 8 -19.22 -0.27 29.92
N VAL A 9 -18.18 0.24 29.26
CA VAL A 9 -18.17 0.50 27.81
C VAL A 9 -17.75 -0.79 27.11
N SER A 10 -18.71 -1.50 26.52
CA SER A 10 -18.43 -2.62 25.63
C SER A 10 -18.00 -2.08 24.25
N SER A 11 -16.70 -2.07 23.99
CA SER A 11 -16.13 -1.73 22.68
C SER A 11 -16.35 -2.87 21.67
N LEU A 12 -17.07 -2.60 20.58
CA LEU A 12 -17.08 -3.47 19.40
C LEU A 12 -15.67 -3.51 18.81
N VAL A 13 -15.06 -4.70 18.79
CA VAL A 13 -13.79 -4.92 18.07
C VAL A 13 -14.14 -5.17 16.61
N SER A 14 -13.99 -4.15 15.75
CA SER A 14 -14.03 -4.35 14.30
C SER A 14 -12.78 -5.11 13.86
N THR A 15 -12.93 -6.40 13.55
CA THR A 15 -11.85 -7.16 12.91
C THR A 15 -11.68 -6.64 11.49
N ALA A 16 -10.57 -5.97 11.21
CA ALA A 16 -10.21 -5.62 9.84
C ALA A 16 -9.96 -6.92 9.07
N THR A 17 -10.86 -7.29 8.17
CA THR A 17 -10.63 -8.43 7.28
C THR A 17 -9.45 -8.11 6.37
N ALA A 18 -8.49 -9.03 6.28
CA ALA A 18 -7.48 -9.00 5.25
C ALA A 18 -8.17 -9.10 3.87
N VAL A 19 -7.86 -8.17 2.97
CA VAL A 19 -8.45 -8.09 1.63
C VAL A 19 -7.36 -7.68 0.67
N VAL A 20 -6.87 -8.64 -0.11
CA VAL A 20 -6.12 -8.37 -1.34
C VAL A 20 -7.11 -8.20 -2.47
N LYS A 21 -7.11 -7.03 -3.10
CA LYS A 21 -7.94 -6.77 -4.27
C LYS A 21 -7.10 -6.29 -5.44
N TRP A 22 -6.87 -7.20 -6.38
CA TRP A 22 -6.37 -6.87 -7.70
C TRP A 22 -7.54 -6.41 -8.57
N TYR A 23 -7.46 -5.21 -9.11
CA TYR A 23 -8.40 -4.70 -10.09
C TYR A 23 -7.89 -4.96 -11.51
N ASP A 24 -8.81 -5.29 -12.41
CA ASP A 24 -8.51 -5.39 -13.83
C ASP A 24 -8.16 -3.99 -14.38
N PRO A 25 -7.04 -3.85 -15.12
CA PRO A 25 -6.66 -2.59 -15.72
C PRO A 25 -7.66 -2.20 -16.82
N THR A 26 -8.02 -0.92 -16.86
CA THR A 26 -8.78 -0.33 -17.97
C THR A 26 -7.91 0.64 -18.76
N GLU A 27 -8.42 1.16 -19.89
CA GLU A 27 -7.73 2.18 -20.69
C GLU A 27 -7.32 3.41 -19.87
N THR A 28 -8.17 3.81 -18.91
CA THR A 28 -7.97 5.03 -18.10
C THR A 28 -7.49 4.76 -16.68
N LYS A 29 -7.53 3.51 -16.21
CA LYS A 29 -7.08 3.08 -14.88
C LYS A 29 -6.20 1.85 -15.01
N ASN A 30 -4.92 2.07 -15.28
CA ASN A 30 -3.88 1.06 -15.39
C ASN A 30 -2.60 1.59 -14.74
N TYR A 31 -1.57 0.75 -14.64
CA TYR A 31 -0.30 1.14 -14.04
C TYR A 31 0.28 2.40 -14.71
N GLU A 32 0.23 2.49 -16.03
CA GLU A 32 0.85 3.56 -16.81
C GLU A 32 0.17 4.91 -16.54
N ALA A 33 -1.16 4.91 -16.36
CA ALA A 33 -1.92 6.09 -15.99
C ALA A 33 -1.49 6.67 -14.64
N TYR A 34 -1.09 5.83 -13.68
CA TYR A 34 -0.61 6.28 -12.36
C TYR A 34 0.90 6.51 -12.31
N CYS A 35 1.69 5.60 -12.87
CA CYS A 35 3.11 5.46 -12.54
C CYS A 35 4.08 5.98 -13.61
N THR A 36 3.56 6.57 -14.69
CA THR A 36 4.40 7.28 -15.67
C THR A 36 4.29 8.78 -15.46
N GLY A 37 5.38 9.53 -15.70
CA GLY A 37 5.40 10.98 -15.49
C GLY A 37 4.38 11.77 -16.32
N SER A 38 3.90 11.20 -17.43
CA SER A 38 2.84 11.75 -18.30
C SER A 38 1.48 11.07 -18.09
N GLY A 39 1.35 10.17 -17.10
CA GLY A 39 0.13 9.44 -16.84
C GLY A 39 -1.00 10.36 -16.37
N ALA A 40 -2.22 10.12 -16.86
CA ALA A 40 -3.39 10.95 -16.55
C ALA A 40 -3.75 10.98 -15.05
N LEU A 41 -3.29 10.00 -14.28
CA LEU A 41 -3.51 9.85 -12.83
C LEU A 41 -2.20 9.97 -12.03
N ALA A 42 -1.11 10.39 -12.65
CA ALA A 42 0.19 10.51 -11.99
C ALA A 42 0.20 11.54 -10.85
N SER A 43 -0.69 12.54 -10.90
CA SER A 43 -0.84 13.54 -9.83
C SER A 43 -1.88 13.15 -8.77
N THR A 44 -2.20 11.86 -8.63
CA THR A 44 -3.08 11.34 -7.57
C THR A 44 -2.26 10.66 -6.49
N LYS A 45 -2.81 10.50 -5.28
CA LYS A 45 -2.16 9.76 -4.20
C LYS A 45 -2.18 8.25 -4.48
N HIS A 46 -1.02 7.66 -4.67
CA HIS A 46 -0.80 6.22 -4.93
C HIS A 46 0.67 5.86 -4.68
N ILE A 47 1.00 4.57 -4.69
CA ILE A 47 2.39 4.10 -4.68
C ILE A 47 2.63 3.13 -5.83
N CYS A 48 3.68 3.38 -6.60
CA CYS A 48 4.16 2.48 -7.63
C CYS A 48 5.17 1.53 -7.03
N PHE A 49 5.08 0.26 -7.37
CA PHE A 49 5.99 -0.78 -6.91
C PHE A 49 6.56 -1.55 -8.10
N THR A 50 7.81 -1.96 -7.95
CA THR A 50 8.43 -3.00 -8.77
C THR A 50 8.70 -4.20 -7.88
N ALA A 51 8.29 -5.39 -8.32
CA ALA A 51 8.43 -6.64 -7.59
C ALA A 51 8.83 -7.75 -8.56
N ASN A 52 9.53 -8.79 -8.08
CA ASN A 52 9.84 -9.95 -8.92
C ASN A 52 8.59 -10.83 -9.16
N SER A 53 8.72 -11.83 -10.03
CA SER A 53 7.61 -12.76 -10.29
C SER A 53 7.14 -13.51 -9.04
N ALA A 54 8.06 -13.90 -8.15
CA ALA A 54 7.76 -14.64 -6.92
C ALA A 54 6.84 -13.88 -5.96
N PHE A 55 6.86 -12.54 -5.98
CA PHE A 55 5.89 -11.72 -5.25
C PHE A 55 4.44 -12.06 -5.62
N PHE A 56 4.17 -12.27 -6.92
CA PHE A 56 2.82 -12.50 -7.41
C PHE A 56 2.36 -13.95 -7.22
N ASP A 57 3.29 -14.86 -6.94
CA ASP A 57 3.02 -16.26 -6.60
C ASP A 57 2.95 -16.49 -5.08
N ALA A 58 3.31 -15.49 -4.27
CA ALA A 58 3.34 -15.59 -2.81
C ALA A 58 1.93 -15.63 -2.20
N ASP A 59 1.81 -16.28 -1.04
CA ASP A 59 0.61 -16.16 -0.21
C ASP A 59 0.55 -14.77 0.43
N LEU A 60 -0.41 -13.97 -0.04
CA LEU A 60 -0.71 -12.64 0.45
C LEU A 60 -2.02 -12.59 1.26
N SER A 61 -2.53 -13.72 1.73
CA SER A 61 -3.83 -13.82 2.43
C SER A 61 -3.94 -12.95 3.68
N ALA A 62 -2.83 -12.65 4.35
CA ALA A 62 -2.77 -11.73 5.49
C ALA A 62 -2.69 -10.24 5.09
N SER A 63 -2.53 -9.95 3.80
CA SER A 63 -2.37 -8.60 3.27
C SER A 63 -3.71 -7.85 3.18
N ASN A 64 -3.63 -6.52 3.16
CA ASN A 64 -4.78 -5.64 3.00
C ASN A 64 -4.41 -4.47 2.10
N PHE A 65 -4.55 -4.65 0.79
CA PHE A 65 -4.26 -3.62 -0.19
C PHE A 65 -5.11 -3.81 -1.45
N HIS A 66 -5.20 -2.72 -2.19
CA HIS A 66 -5.89 -2.66 -3.47
C HIS A 66 -4.88 -2.23 -4.52
N GLY A 67 -4.77 -2.97 -5.62
CA GLY A 67 -3.77 -2.68 -6.63
C GLY A 67 -4.18 -3.02 -8.05
N ILE A 68 -3.42 -2.48 -9.01
CA ILE A 68 -3.53 -2.80 -10.43
C ILE A 68 -2.15 -3.23 -10.91
N ARG A 69 -2.03 -4.44 -11.45
CA ARG A 69 -0.78 -4.93 -12.05
C ARG A 69 -0.64 -4.38 -13.47
N SER A 70 0.56 -3.97 -13.87
CA SER A 70 0.82 -3.54 -15.24
C SER A 70 0.62 -4.71 -16.21
N THR A 71 0.06 -4.42 -17.37
CA THR A 71 -0.08 -5.37 -18.48
C THR A 71 1.15 -5.38 -19.39
N VAL A 72 1.96 -4.32 -19.34
CA VAL A 72 3.17 -4.13 -20.16
C VAL A 72 4.37 -4.79 -19.47
N ASP A 73 4.62 -4.44 -18.21
CA ASP A 73 5.66 -5.06 -17.39
C ASP A 73 5.02 -5.68 -16.15
N ARG A 74 4.86 -7.00 -16.17
CA ARG A 74 4.18 -7.75 -15.11
C ARG A 74 4.93 -7.78 -13.78
N ASN A 75 6.12 -7.19 -13.70
CA ASN A 75 6.83 -6.97 -12.44
C ASN A 75 6.36 -5.70 -11.72
N ASN A 76 5.61 -4.83 -12.40
CA ASN A 76 5.15 -3.57 -11.84
C ASN A 76 3.69 -3.62 -11.43
N PHE A 77 3.36 -2.89 -10.37
CA PHE A 77 1.99 -2.65 -9.98
C PHE A 77 1.84 -1.33 -9.23
N VAL A 78 0.62 -0.80 -9.22
CA VAL A 78 0.27 0.38 -8.42
C VAL A 78 -0.61 -0.05 -7.26
N MET A 79 -0.31 0.45 -6.06
CA MET A 79 -1.18 0.39 -4.90
C MET A 79 -2.02 1.67 -4.82
N LEU A 80 -3.34 1.50 -4.73
CA LEU A 80 -4.30 2.60 -4.74
C LEU A 80 -4.56 3.11 -3.32
N TYR A 81 -4.71 4.44 -3.19
CA TYR A 81 -5.17 5.06 -1.94
C TYR A 81 -6.68 4.84 -1.74
N ILE A 82 -7.04 3.68 -1.18
CA ILE A 82 -8.42 3.34 -0.80
C ILE A 82 -8.64 3.45 0.72
N ARG A 83 -7.54 3.41 1.49
CA ARG A 83 -7.54 3.43 2.95
C ARG A 83 -6.29 4.15 3.45
N LYS A 84 -6.34 4.63 4.70
CA LYS A 84 -5.20 5.32 5.32
C LYS A 84 -3.96 4.46 5.40
N THR A 85 -4.10 3.18 5.75
CA THR A 85 -2.96 2.26 5.82
C THR A 85 -3.26 0.97 5.10
N SER A 86 -2.37 0.58 4.22
CA SER A 86 -2.40 -0.67 3.46
C SER A 86 -1.19 -1.50 3.83
N TYR A 87 -1.34 -2.82 3.79
CA TYR A 87 -0.26 -3.74 4.14
C TYR A 87 -0.13 -4.84 3.10
N ILE A 88 1.11 -5.21 2.82
CA ILE A 88 1.48 -6.45 2.12
C ILE A 88 2.24 -7.29 3.13
N TYR A 89 1.74 -8.49 3.39
CA TYR A 89 2.37 -9.48 4.27
C TYR A 89 2.63 -10.75 3.48
N SER A 90 3.88 -11.22 3.57
CA SER A 90 4.28 -12.58 3.22
C SER A 90 5.08 -13.17 4.38
N GLU A 91 5.45 -14.44 4.30
CA GLU A 91 6.29 -15.10 5.30
C GLU A 91 7.62 -14.36 5.56
N ASN A 92 8.21 -13.76 4.52
CA ASN A 92 9.60 -13.27 4.57
C ASN A 92 9.71 -11.75 4.71
N TYR A 93 8.65 -11.01 4.43
CA TYR A 93 8.64 -9.55 4.52
C TYR A 93 7.24 -8.98 4.78
N ALA A 94 7.23 -7.77 5.32
CA ALA A 94 6.04 -6.93 5.43
C ALA A 94 6.30 -5.58 4.77
N VAL A 95 5.33 -5.07 4.01
CA VAL A 95 5.31 -3.69 3.51
C VAL A 95 4.10 -3.00 4.11
N THR A 96 4.32 -1.88 4.79
CA THR A 96 3.27 -0.98 5.26
C THR A 96 3.30 0.30 4.43
N VAL A 97 2.16 0.68 3.88
CA VAL A 97 1.99 1.96 3.20
C VAL A 97 1.02 2.81 3.99
N ASP A 98 1.50 3.93 4.53
CA ASP A 98 0.69 4.91 5.24
C ASP A 98 0.44 6.15 4.38
N PHE A 99 -0.80 6.25 3.90
CA PHE A 99 -1.34 7.38 3.16
C PHE A 99 -1.91 8.48 4.06
N SER A 100 -1.82 8.35 5.39
CA SER A 100 -2.38 9.29 6.37
C SER A 100 -1.69 10.65 6.43
N LEU A 101 -0.53 10.79 5.77
CA LEU A 101 0.16 12.06 5.62
C LEU A 101 -0.79 13.14 5.08
N GLN A 102 -0.73 14.32 5.71
CA GLN A 102 -1.56 15.46 5.35
C GLN A 102 -1.40 15.79 3.87
N ASP A 103 -2.52 15.81 3.15
CA ASP A 103 -2.53 16.01 1.71
C ASP A 103 -2.54 17.51 1.34
N ALA A 104 -1.47 18.21 1.70
CA ALA A 104 -1.34 19.66 1.48
C ALA A 104 0.12 20.09 1.34
N GLY A 105 0.33 21.24 0.69
CA GLY A 105 1.66 21.84 0.55
C GLY A 105 2.68 20.89 -0.06
N SER A 106 3.86 20.78 0.56
CA SER A 106 4.94 19.89 0.17
C SER A 106 4.67 18.40 0.42
N SER A 107 3.60 18.06 1.14
CA SER A 107 3.19 16.69 1.44
C SER A 107 2.01 16.21 0.58
N ARG A 108 1.62 17.00 -0.44
CA ARG A 108 0.55 16.64 -1.36
C ARG A 108 0.87 15.32 -2.07
N ASN A 109 -0.11 14.41 -2.09
CA ASN A 109 -0.02 13.07 -2.65
C ASN A 109 1.15 12.22 -2.11
N CYS A 110 1.63 12.48 -0.90
CA CYS A 110 2.67 11.67 -0.29
C CYS A 110 2.11 10.50 0.52
N ALA A 111 2.92 9.44 0.65
CA ALA A 111 2.72 8.34 1.58
C ALA A 111 4.06 7.89 2.17
N GLU A 112 4.04 7.31 3.36
CA GLU A 112 5.21 6.62 3.92
C GLU A 112 5.14 5.14 3.56
N VAL A 113 6.25 4.58 3.08
CA VAL A 113 6.40 3.16 2.79
C VAL A 113 7.44 2.62 3.75
N LYS A 114 7.04 1.67 4.59
CA LYS A 114 7.93 0.93 5.50
C LYS A 114 8.03 -0.52 5.03
N ILE A 115 9.25 -1.03 4.91
CA ILE A 115 9.53 -2.40 4.52
C ILE A 115 10.27 -3.08 5.68
N THR A 116 9.76 -4.20 6.14
CA THR A 116 10.37 -5.03 7.18
C THR A 116 10.76 -6.37 6.58
N ILE A 117 12.04 -6.73 6.66
CA ILE A 117 12.57 -8.02 6.18
C ILE A 117 13.25 -8.70 7.36
N LYS A 118 12.74 -9.87 7.79
CA LYS A 118 13.29 -10.62 8.94
C LYS A 118 13.58 -9.76 10.18
N GLY A 119 12.71 -8.77 10.45
CA GLY A 119 12.84 -7.85 11.59
C GLY A 119 13.74 -6.63 11.36
N VAL A 120 14.33 -6.46 10.17
CA VAL A 120 15.06 -5.24 9.79
C VAL A 120 14.12 -4.30 9.06
N ASP A 121 13.98 -3.08 9.57
CA ASP A 121 13.10 -2.05 9.03
C ASP A 121 13.85 -1.05 8.14
N SER A 122 13.26 -0.72 7.00
CA SER A 122 13.61 0.44 6.16
C SER A 122 12.36 1.25 5.85
N GLY A 123 12.52 2.54 5.54
CA GLY A 123 11.38 3.41 5.24
C GLY A 123 11.73 4.55 4.30
N VAL A 124 10.76 4.95 3.49
CA VAL A 124 10.87 6.06 2.54
C VAL A 124 9.53 6.81 2.44
N THR A 125 9.58 8.13 2.35
CA THR A 125 8.42 8.95 1.98
C THR A 125 8.40 9.11 0.47
N VAL A 126 7.28 8.76 -0.16
CA VAL A 126 7.08 8.77 -1.61
C VAL A 126 6.00 9.78 -1.95
N CYS A 127 6.28 10.70 -2.87
CA CYS A 127 5.36 11.77 -3.26
C CYS A 127 5.10 11.74 -4.77
N GLN A 128 3.84 11.92 -5.15
CA GLN A 128 3.40 11.91 -6.55
C GLN A 128 2.98 13.30 -7.04
N PRO A 129 3.21 13.65 -8.31
CA PRO A 129 3.85 12.84 -9.35
C PRO A 129 5.39 12.78 -9.25
N GLY A 130 6.00 11.80 -9.91
CA GLY A 130 7.44 11.80 -10.24
C GLY A 130 8.32 10.91 -9.35
N ALA A 131 7.75 10.27 -8.33
CA ALA A 131 8.46 9.27 -7.56
C ALA A 131 8.79 8.03 -8.42
N GLN A 132 9.98 7.47 -8.20
CA GLN A 132 10.33 6.17 -8.76
C GLN A 132 9.54 5.05 -8.06
N PRO A 133 9.26 3.93 -8.74
CA PRO A 133 8.67 2.77 -8.10
C PRO A 133 9.50 2.29 -6.91
N VAL A 134 8.83 1.92 -5.82
CA VAL A 134 9.49 1.30 -4.67
C VAL A 134 9.76 -0.16 -4.99
N GLU A 135 11.00 -0.59 -4.82
CA GLU A 135 11.38 -1.99 -5.01
C GLU A 135 10.88 -2.82 -3.83
N ILE A 136 10.09 -3.85 -4.13
CA ILE A 136 9.76 -4.89 -3.16
C ILE A 136 10.93 -5.87 -3.12
N PRO A 137 11.46 -6.18 -1.92
CA PRO A 137 12.58 -7.08 -1.77
C PRO A 137 12.33 -8.40 -2.48
N THR A 138 13.31 -8.84 -3.25
CA THR A 138 13.30 -10.17 -3.85
C THR A 138 13.72 -11.18 -2.81
N TRP A 139 12.91 -12.22 -2.62
CA TRP A 139 13.34 -13.42 -1.90
C TRP A 139 13.50 -14.54 -2.93
N SER A 140 14.73 -14.98 -3.16
CA SER A 140 14.99 -16.28 -3.77
C SER A 140 15.02 -17.31 -2.65
N SER A 141 14.06 -18.23 -2.64
CA SER A 141 14.15 -19.47 -1.87
C SER A 141 15.42 -20.25 -2.22
#